data_AF-A0A924E0T4-F1
#
_entry.id   AF-A0A924E0T4-F1
#
_cell.length_a   1.000
_cell.length_b   1.000
_cell.length_c   1.000
_cell.angle_alpha   90.00
_cell.angle_beta   90.00
_cell.angle_gamma   90.00
#
_symmetry.space_group_name_H-M   'P 1'
#
loop_
_entity.id
_entity.type
_entity.pdbx_description
1 polymer ?
#
loop_
_entity_poly.entity_id
_entity_poly.type
_entity_poly.pdbx_seq_one_letter_code
_entity_poly.pdbx_strand_id
1 'polypeptide(L)'
;MSGGNVMTLADPLYEIPLKCPVCYTEPVLSYKLKSKCQTISQDDLTIPSYVGIRGHADADILPMAPTVCPRCLYASTQGESFIRVDPTKRGDDIRLRDDTQEALLLSHVVRQGIIDELGLTVADFQRPRSSKAAYAAYRLTAWTAAIKAEHRVPRSMSELATAHLYSYVFAEQALASTESRECLEKAARAYAQVFQTGDHEPKNVDQLLYLVIALHLRLGWREEAKPFLIAFERLREKVRALGGEDAARMRVYQDRISDLWQMSS
;
A
#
# COMPACT_ATOMS: atom_id res chain seq x y z
N MET A 1 39.62 26.14 -17.00
CA MET A 1 38.24 26.15 -16.45
C MET A 1 37.58 24.84 -16.83
N SER A 2 37.74 23.83 -16.00
CA SER A 2 37.19 22.48 -16.20
C SER A 2 35.69 22.51 -15.89
N GLY A 3 34.87 22.44 -16.94
CA GLY A 3 33.43 22.23 -16.80
C GLY A 3 33.18 20.94 -16.06
N GLY A 4 32.72 21.05 -14.81
CA GLY A 4 32.28 19.91 -14.02
C GLY A 4 31.09 19.28 -14.73
N ASN A 5 31.27 18.07 -15.22
CA ASN A 5 30.21 17.26 -15.80
C ASN A 5 29.28 16.90 -14.64
N VAL A 6 28.17 17.62 -14.49
CA VAL A 6 27.12 17.27 -13.51
C VAL A 6 26.53 15.94 -14.00
N MET A 7 26.97 14.83 -13.41
CA MET A 7 26.38 13.52 -13.70
C MET A 7 24.90 13.58 -13.36
N THR A 8 24.06 13.71 -14.39
CA THR A 8 22.61 13.71 -14.23
C THR A 8 22.21 12.28 -13.93
N LEU A 9 21.79 12.01 -12.69
CA LEU A 9 21.36 10.69 -12.28
C LEU A 9 20.13 10.25 -13.08
N ALA A 10 20.10 8.98 -13.49
CA ALA A 10 19.03 8.46 -14.32
C ALA A 10 17.75 8.25 -13.50
N ASP A 11 16.62 8.71 -14.03
CA ASP A 11 15.31 8.56 -13.41
C ASP A 11 14.91 7.08 -13.27
N PRO A 12 14.69 6.58 -12.05
CA PRO A 12 14.35 5.18 -11.80
C PRO A 12 12.86 4.88 -12.04
N LEU A 13 12.01 5.89 -12.26
CA LEU A 13 10.59 5.69 -12.53
C LEU A 13 10.29 5.59 -14.03
N TYR A 14 9.25 4.85 -14.38
CA TYR A 14 8.67 4.85 -15.72
C TYR A 14 7.15 4.78 -15.66
N GLU A 15 6.52 5.32 -16.70
CA GLU A 15 5.07 5.38 -16.85
C GLU A 15 4.54 4.18 -17.62
N ILE A 16 3.36 3.72 -17.22
CA ILE A 16 2.61 2.65 -17.87
C ILE A 16 1.20 3.18 -18.16
N PRO A 17 0.81 3.29 -19.44
CA PRO A 17 -0.56 3.64 -19.80
C PRO A 17 -1.49 2.44 -19.57
N LEU A 18 -2.59 2.69 -18.87
CA LEU A 18 -3.59 1.70 -18.50
C LEU A 18 -5.00 2.19 -18.88
N LYS A 19 -5.97 1.29 -18.80
CA LYS A 19 -7.40 1.55 -18.94
C LYS A 19 -8.09 1.32 -17.60
N CYS A 20 -8.98 2.24 -17.22
CA CYS A 20 -9.79 2.08 -16.02
C CYS A 20 -10.81 0.93 -16.21
N PRO A 21 -10.90 -0.04 -15.29
CA PRO A 21 -11.87 -1.14 -15.41
C PRO A 21 -13.31 -0.69 -15.10
N VAL A 22 -13.50 0.47 -14.47
CA VAL A 22 -14.82 0.95 -14.02
C VAL A 22 -15.49 1.82 -15.07
N CYS A 23 -14.77 2.81 -15.62
CA CYS A 23 -15.32 3.78 -16.57
C CYS A 23 -14.67 3.71 -17.96
N TYR A 24 -13.73 2.77 -18.16
CA TYR A 24 -13.04 2.52 -19.43
C TYR A 24 -12.28 3.73 -20.01
N THR A 25 -12.00 4.75 -19.21
CA THR A 25 -11.14 5.87 -19.60
C THR A 25 -9.71 5.43 -19.85
N GLU A 26 -9.12 6.00 -20.90
CA GLU A 26 -7.72 5.82 -21.32
C GLU A 26 -7.13 7.17 -21.78
N PRO A 27 -5.82 7.41 -21.58
CA PRO A 27 -4.93 6.62 -20.73
C PRO A 27 -5.12 6.96 -19.23
N VAL A 28 -4.95 5.96 -18.37
CA VAL A 28 -4.70 6.12 -16.93
C VAL A 28 -3.23 5.86 -16.68
N LEU A 29 -2.50 6.84 -16.13
CA LEU A 29 -1.06 6.70 -15.91
C LEU A 29 -0.77 6.00 -14.58
N SER A 30 0.01 4.92 -14.66
CA SER A 30 0.60 4.23 -13.51
C SER A 30 2.12 4.38 -13.53
N TYR A 31 2.76 4.39 -12.36
CA TYR A 31 4.20 4.58 -12.23
C TYR A 31 4.82 3.33 -11.61
N LYS A 32 5.95 2.89 -12.15
CA LYS A 32 6.72 1.77 -11.60
C LYS A 32 8.20 2.07 -11.52
N LEU A 33 8.88 1.38 -10.61
CA LEU A 33 10.34 1.40 -10.51
C LEU A 33 10.96 0.49 -11.57
N LYS A 34 11.99 1.00 -12.24
CA LYS A 34 12.89 0.20 -13.09
C LYS A 34 13.59 -0.83 -12.21
N SER A 35 13.66 -2.06 -12.71
CA SER A 35 14.28 -3.18 -11.99
C SER A 35 15.75 -2.90 -11.69
N LYS A 36 16.23 -3.23 -10.48
CA LYS A 36 17.65 -3.12 -10.06
C LYS A 36 18.20 -1.68 -10.05
N CYS A 37 17.33 -0.67 -10.01
CA CYS A 37 17.72 0.75 -9.90
C CYS A 37 17.70 1.28 -8.47
N GLN A 38 17.15 0.53 -7.52
CA GLN A 38 17.02 0.93 -6.11
C GLN A 38 17.39 -0.25 -5.19
N THR A 39 17.91 0.07 -4.02
CA THR A 39 17.93 -0.79 -2.82
C THR A 39 16.69 -0.50 -1.99
N ILE A 40 16.07 -1.54 -1.43
CA ILE A 40 14.87 -1.42 -0.60
C ILE A 40 15.23 -1.80 0.83
N SER A 41 14.99 -0.89 1.77
CA SER A 41 15.00 -1.18 3.22
C SER A 41 13.57 -1.07 3.78
N GLN A 42 13.32 -1.63 4.96
CA GLN A 42 12.00 -1.59 5.59
C GLN A 42 12.11 -1.13 7.05
N ASP A 43 11.21 -0.22 7.44
CA ASP A 43 11.09 0.23 8.82
C ASP A 43 10.37 -0.79 9.73
N ASP A 44 10.04 -0.38 10.96
CA ASP A 44 9.35 -1.22 11.94
C ASP A 44 7.92 -1.56 11.54
N LEU A 45 7.25 -0.79 10.69
CA LEU A 45 5.93 -1.14 10.14
C LEU A 45 6.07 -1.75 8.74
N THR A 46 7.26 -2.23 8.39
CA THR A 46 7.60 -2.81 7.08
C THR A 46 7.36 -1.86 5.90
N ILE A 47 7.29 -0.55 6.16
CA ILE A 47 7.14 0.47 5.12
C ILE A 47 8.47 0.55 4.38
N PRO A 48 8.46 0.38 3.04
CA PRO A 48 9.68 0.36 2.27
C PRO A 48 10.26 1.77 2.09
N SER A 49 11.57 1.90 2.21
CA SER A 49 12.34 3.07 1.79
C SER A 49 13.24 2.68 0.61
N TYR A 50 13.37 3.59 -0.35
CA TYR A 50 14.06 3.33 -1.62
C TYR A 50 15.27 4.24 -1.74
N VAL A 51 16.43 3.64 -2.00
CA VAL A 51 17.70 4.35 -2.19
C VAL A 51 18.27 3.98 -3.56
N GLY A 52 18.62 4.98 -4.35
CA GLY A 52 19.20 4.82 -5.68
C GLY A 52 20.53 4.11 -5.66
N ILE A 53 20.76 3.26 -6.66
CA ILE A 53 22.04 2.59 -6.86
C ILE A 53 22.50 2.73 -8.31
N ARG A 54 23.81 2.58 -8.53
CA ARG A 54 24.41 2.48 -9.88
C ARG A 54 24.10 3.67 -10.80
N GLY A 55 24.14 4.89 -10.26
CA GLY A 55 23.92 6.13 -11.03
C GLY A 55 22.46 6.49 -11.27
N HIS A 56 21.52 5.82 -10.58
CA HIS A 56 20.13 6.23 -10.51
C HIS A 56 19.87 7.17 -9.32
N ALA A 57 18.92 8.09 -9.50
CA ALA A 57 18.47 8.96 -8.43
C ALA A 57 17.67 8.16 -7.38
N ASP A 58 17.63 8.65 -6.16
CA ASP A 58 16.67 8.18 -5.15
C ASP A 58 15.25 8.48 -5.65
N ALA A 59 14.34 7.52 -5.51
CA ALA A 59 12.94 7.76 -5.81
C ALA A 59 12.04 7.00 -4.84
N ASP A 60 11.33 7.78 -4.03
CA ASP A 60 10.22 7.24 -3.26
C ASP A 60 9.03 6.97 -4.19
N ILE A 61 8.76 5.68 -4.44
CA ILE A 61 7.61 5.24 -5.22
C ILE A 61 6.32 5.29 -4.39
N LEU A 62 6.38 5.32 -3.05
CA LEU A 62 5.19 5.21 -2.21
C LEU A 62 4.13 6.27 -2.51
N PRO A 63 4.47 7.56 -2.72
CA PRO A 63 3.50 8.55 -3.16
C PRO A 63 2.84 8.17 -4.49
N MET A 64 3.62 7.61 -5.43
CA MET A 64 3.20 7.32 -6.79
C MET A 64 2.54 5.94 -6.97
N ALA A 65 2.64 5.04 -5.98
CA ALA A 65 2.18 3.66 -6.09
C ALA A 65 0.67 3.52 -6.38
N PRO A 66 -0.22 4.33 -5.77
CA PRO A 66 -1.63 4.34 -6.17
C PRO A 66 -1.79 4.89 -7.59
N THR A 67 -2.42 4.09 -8.45
CA THR A 67 -2.90 4.52 -9.76
C THR A 67 -4.32 5.06 -9.58
N VAL A 68 -4.59 6.28 -10.06
CA VAL A 68 -5.90 6.95 -9.90
C VAL A 68 -6.47 7.25 -11.27
N CYS A 69 -7.71 6.81 -11.52
CA CYS A 69 -8.43 7.13 -12.75
C CYS A 69 -8.85 8.61 -12.73
N PRO A 70 -8.49 9.40 -13.76
CA PRO A 70 -8.81 10.83 -13.78
C PRO A 70 -10.30 11.14 -13.96
N ARG A 71 -11.09 10.18 -14.47
CA ARG A 71 -12.53 10.39 -14.75
C ARG A 71 -13.43 9.99 -13.60
N CYS A 72 -13.19 8.82 -13.01
CA CYS A 72 -14.09 8.28 -11.98
C CYS A 72 -13.44 8.11 -10.61
N LEU A 73 -12.17 8.51 -10.46
CA LEU A 73 -11.43 8.44 -9.19
C LEU A 73 -11.28 7.02 -8.62
N TYR A 74 -11.51 6.00 -9.44
CA TYR A 74 -11.12 4.62 -9.12
C TYR A 74 -9.62 4.58 -8.84
N ALA A 75 -9.23 4.05 -7.68
CA ALA A 75 -7.84 3.99 -7.27
C ALA A 75 -7.45 2.60 -6.77
N SER A 76 -6.25 2.16 -7.11
CA SER A 76 -5.69 0.91 -6.63
C SER A 76 -4.16 0.98 -6.63
N THR A 77 -3.53 0.32 -5.66
CA THR A 77 -2.06 0.12 -5.63
C THR A 77 -1.64 -1.11 -6.43
N GLN A 78 -2.59 -1.99 -6.75
CA GLN A 78 -2.35 -3.19 -7.54
C GLN A 78 -2.50 -2.86 -9.01
N GLY A 79 -1.40 -2.82 -9.75
CA GLY A 79 -1.41 -2.53 -11.18
C GLY A 79 -2.25 -3.53 -11.99
N GLU A 80 -2.43 -4.76 -11.51
CA GLU A 80 -3.36 -5.75 -12.10
C GLU A 80 -4.84 -5.42 -11.91
N SER A 81 -5.20 -4.46 -11.06
CA SER A 81 -6.59 -3.98 -10.95
C SER A 81 -6.97 -3.06 -12.11
N PHE A 82 -6.06 -2.77 -13.04
CA PHE A 82 -6.32 -1.98 -14.24
C PHE A 82 -6.05 -2.82 -15.49
N ILE A 83 -6.70 -2.46 -16.59
CA ILE A 83 -6.51 -3.15 -17.87
C ILE A 83 -5.27 -2.56 -18.56
N ARG A 84 -4.31 -3.39 -18.97
CA ARG A 84 -3.15 -2.92 -19.72
C ARG A 84 -3.54 -2.54 -21.14
N VAL A 85 -3.15 -1.35 -21.58
CA VAL A 85 -3.28 -0.93 -22.97
C VAL A 85 -2.05 -1.46 -23.71
N ASP A 86 -2.09 -2.74 -24.12
CA ASP A 86 -1.05 -3.31 -24.99
C ASP A 86 -1.52 -3.23 -26.45
N PRO A 87 -0.82 -2.50 -27.33
CA PRO A 87 -1.18 -2.43 -28.75
C PRO A 87 -0.99 -3.77 -29.48
N THR A 88 -0.26 -4.73 -28.90
CA THR A 88 0.10 -6.02 -29.53
C THR A 88 -0.64 -7.23 -28.96
N LYS A 89 -1.32 -7.08 -27.83
CA LYS A 89 -2.11 -8.14 -27.19
C LYS A 89 -3.49 -7.60 -26.87
N ARG A 90 -4.54 -8.28 -27.33
CA ARG A 90 -5.87 -8.16 -26.71
C ARG A 90 -5.70 -8.65 -25.28
N GLY A 91 -5.47 -7.72 -24.35
CA GLY A 91 -5.42 -8.05 -22.93
C GLY A 91 -6.72 -8.74 -22.55
N ASP A 92 -6.63 -9.80 -21.75
CA ASP A 92 -7.81 -10.37 -21.12
C ASP A 92 -8.53 -9.24 -20.38
N ASP A 93 -9.79 -9.03 -20.75
CA ASP A 93 -10.67 -8.01 -20.19
C ASP A 93 -10.83 -8.33 -18.70
N ILE A 94 -10.02 -7.69 -17.84
CA ILE A 94 -10.24 -7.70 -16.39
C ILE A 94 -11.53 -6.93 -16.17
N ARG A 95 -12.64 -7.66 -16.20
CA ARG A 95 -13.97 -7.13 -15.89
C ARG A 95 -14.25 -7.40 -14.43
N LEU A 96 -14.47 -6.31 -13.71
CA LEU A 96 -15.13 -6.39 -12.43
C LEU A 96 -16.52 -7.00 -12.65
N ARG A 97 -17.03 -7.69 -11.65
CA ARG A 97 -18.44 -8.10 -11.66
C ARG A 97 -19.33 -6.87 -11.76
N ASP A 98 -20.43 -6.98 -12.49
CA ASP A 98 -21.33 -5.86 -12.78
C ASP A 98 -21.80 -5.15 -11.51
N ASP A 99 -22.14 -5.90 -10.46
CA ASP A 99 -22.55 -5.37 -9.14
C ASP A 99 -21.45 -4.54 -8.47
N THR A 100 -20.20 -5.00 -8.54
CA THR A 100 -19.04 -4.29 -7.99
C THR A 100 -18.75 -3.03 -8.80
N GLN A 101 -18.84 -3.12 -10.13
CA GLN A 101 -18.63 -1.99 -11.03
C GLN A 101 -19.68 -0.90 -10.80
N GLU A 102 -20.95 -1.28 -10.66
CA GLU A 102 -22.05 -0.37 -10.37
C GLU A 102 -21.86 0.33 -9.02
N ALA A 103 -21.56 -0.42 -7.95
CA ALA A 103 -21.27 0.17 -6.63
C ALA A 103 -20.11 1.18 -6.68
N LEU A 104 -19.06 0.86 -7.45
CA LEU A 104 -17.95 1.77 -7.69
C LEU A 104 -18.36 2.99 -8.51
N LEU A 105 -19.26 2.90 -9.48
CA LEU A 105 -19.74 4.07 -10.23
C LEU A 105 -20.62 4.97 -9.36
N LEU A 106 -21.54 4.40 -8.60
CA LEU A 106 -22.47 5.13 -7.73
C LEU A 106 -21.75 5.87 -6.59
N SER A 107 -20.62 5.36 -6.12
CA SER A 107 -19.81 5.97 -5.07
C SER A 107 -18.86 7.09 -5.55
N HIS A 108 -18.98 7.54 -6.81
CA HIS A 108 -18.16 8.64 -7.36
C HIS A 108 -18.21 9.91 -6.50
N VAL A 109 -19.39 10.33 -6.06
CA VAL A 109 -19.59 11.57 -5.30
C VAL A 109 -18.81 11.55 -3.98
N VAL A 110 -18.77 10.40 -3.29
CA VAL A 110 -18.02 10.25 -2.03
C VAL A 110 -16.52 10.41 -2.29
N ARG A 111 -16.01 9.82 -3.36
CA ARG A 111 -14.60 9.95 -3.76
C ARG A 111 -14.23 11.37 -4.19
N GLN A 112 -15.14 12.08 -4.85
CA GLN A 112 -14.95 13.49 -5.18
C GLN A 112 -14.87 14.33 -3.89
N GLY A 113 -15.70 14.04 -2.90
CA GLY A 113 -15.63 14.70 -1.58
C GLY A 113 -14.27 14.60 -0.89
N ILE A 114 -13.55 13.47 -1.03
CA ILE A 114 -12.18 13.31 -0.52
C ILE A 114 -11.21 14.29 -1.18
N ILE A 115 -11.35 14.52 -2.48
CA ILE A 115 -10.50 15.43 -3.25
C ILE A 115 -10.82 16.88 -2.88
N ASP A 116 -12.11 17.20 -2.82
CA ASP A 116 -12.61 18.56 -2.53
C ASP A 116 -12.22 19.00 -1.11
N GLU A 117 -12.35 18.11 -0.12
CA GLU A 117 -11.92 18.32 1.27
C GLU A 117 -10.45 18.75 1.36
N LEU A 118 -9.61 18.17 0.50
CA LEU A 118 -8.18 18.44 0.44
C LEU A 118 -7.83 19.53 -0.58
N GLY A 119 -8.81 20.17 -1.23
CA GLY A 119 -8.57 21.21 -2.23
C GLY A 119 -7.66 20.75 -3.36
N LEU A 120 -7.77 19.48 -3.76
CA LEU A 120 -6.97 18.87 -4.81
C LEU A 120 -7.73 18.86 -6.14
N THR A 121 -7.01 18.58 -7.21
CA THR A 121 -7.52 18.33 -8.55
C THR A 121 -6.99 17.01 -9.06
N VAL A 122 -7.57 16.52 -10.16
CA VAL A 122 -7.09 15.28 -10.80
C VAL A 122 -5.62 15.38 -11.26
N ALA A 123 -5.15 16.58 -11.62
CA ALA A 123 -3.78 16.80 -12.04
C ALA A 123 -2.77 16.54 -10.91
N ASP A 124 -3.18 16.72 -9.64
CA ASP A 124 -2.32 16.51 -8.48
C ASP A 124 -1.94 15.04 -8.26
N PHE A 125 -2.63 14.10 -8.92
CA PHE A 125 -2.25 12.68 -8.91
C PHE A 125 -1.15 12.34 -9.93
N GLN A 126 -0.70 13.27 -10.76
CA GLN A 126 0.44 13.06 -11.67
C GLN A 126 1.77 13.29 -10.94
N ARG A 127 2.89 12.96 -11.60
CA ARG A 127 4.23 13.20 -11.05
C ARG A 127 4.64 14.67 -11.29
N PRO A 128 5.26 15.35 -10.31
CA PRO A 128 5.52 14.91 -8.94
C PRO A 128 4.26 14.97 -8.07
N ARG A 129 4.00 13.91 -7.28
CA ARG A 129 2.85 13.84 -6.37
C ARG A 129 3.25 14.31 -4.99
N SER A 130 2.53 15.29 -4.44
CA SER A 130 2.74 15.78 -3.07
C SER A 130 2.28 14.77 -2.01
N SER A 131 2.75 14.89 -0.77
CA SER A 131 2.25 14.03 0.34
C SER A 131 0.75 14.17 0.55
N LYS A 132 0.18 15.36 0.34
CA LYS A 132 -1.28 15.59 0.41
C LYS A 132 -2.03 14.81 -0.68
N ALA A 133 -1.54 14.84 -1.91
CA ALA A 133 -2.12 14.08 -3.02
C ALA A 133 -1.89 12.57 -2.86
N ALA A 134 -0.77 12.14 -2.28
CA ALA A 134 -0.54 10.75 -1.90
C ALA A 134 -1.54 10.27 -0.84
N TYR A 135 -1.75 11.04 0.22
CA TYR A 135 -2.76 10.77 1.25
C TYR A 135 -4.15 10.61 0.62
N ALA A 136 -4.56 11.54 -0.24
CA ALA A 136 -5.83 11.44 -0.96
C ALA A 136 -5.91 10.16 -1.82
N ALA A 137 -4.83 9.82 -2.55
CA ALA A 137 -4.79 8.64 -3.40
C ALA A 137 -4.92 7.33 -2.59
N TYR A 138 -4.34 7.28 -1.38
CA TYR A 138 -4.50 6.15 -0.48
C TYR A 138 -5.90 6.11 0.17
N ARG A 139 -6.51 7.25 0.50
CA ARG A 139 -7.93 7.29 0.92
C ARG A 139 -8.86 6.78 -0.18
N LEU A 140 -8.64 7.18 -1.44
CA LEU A 140 -9.38 6.67 -2.59
C LEU A 140 -9.19 5.15 -2.78
N THR A 141 -7.95 4.67 -2.57
CA THR A 141 -7.63 3.23 -2.63
C THR A 141 -8.35 2.47 -1.53
N ALA A 142 -8.32 2.95 -0.29
CA ALA A 142 -9.03 2.34 0.82
C ALA A 142 -10.53 2.27 0.55
N TRP A 143 -11.14 3.36 0.03
CA TRP A 143 -12.55 3.37 -0.32
C TRP A 143 -12.90 2.35 -1.40
N THR A 144 -12.08 2.28 -2.45
CA THR A 144 -12.23 1.31 -3.54
C THR A 144 -12.09 -0.13 -3.03
N ALA A 145 -11.10 -0.38 -2.17
CA ALA A 145 -10.82 -1.68 -1.59
C ALA A 145 -11.92 -2.15 -0.63
N ALA A 146 -12.54 -1.24 0.12
CA ALA A 146 -13.68 -1.55 0.99
C ALA A 146 -14.89 -2.05 0.18
N ILE A 147 -15.27 -1.35 -0.90
CA ILE A 147 -16.34 -1.81 -1.80
C ILE A 147 -15.97 -3.17 -2.41
N LYS A 148 -14.75 -3.32 -2.93
CA LYS A 148 -14.26 -4.60 -3.45
C LYS A 148 -14.37 -5.74 -2.41
N ALA A 149 -14.10 -5.46 -1.14
CA ALA A 149 -14.18 -6.44 -0.05
C ALA A 149 -15.62 -6.85 0.28
N GLU A 150 -16.57 -5.91 0.27
CA GLU A 150 -18.00 -6.21 0.43
C GLU A 150 -18.49 -7.17 -0.66
N HIS A 151 -17.99 -7.01 -1.89
CA HIS A 151 -18.27 -7.90 -3.02
C HIS A 151 -17.33 -9.12 -3.12
N ARG A 152 -16.51 -9.38 -2.10
CA ARG A 152 -15.59 -10.54 -1.99
C ARG A 152 -14.61 -10.66 -3.15
N VAL A 153 -14.13 -9.54 -3.68
CA VAL A 153 -13.04 -9.53 -4.65
C VAL A 153 -11.76 -9.99 -3.93
N PRO A 154 -11.00 -10.95 -4.45
CA PRO A 154 -9.79 -11.43 -3.77
C PRO A 154 -8.78 -10.32 -3.46
N ARG A 155 -8.10 -10.43 -2.31
CA ARG A 155 -7.02 -9.55 -1.84
C ARG A 155 -7.45 -8.12 -1.52
N SER A 156 -8.73 -7.79 -1.62
CA SER A 156 -9.21 -6.43 -1.36
C SER A 156 -9.07 -6.05 0.11
N MET A 157 -9.17 -6.99 1.06
CA MET A 157 -8.93 -6.67 2.47
C MET A 157 -7.45 -6.38 2.74
N SER A 158 -6.55 -7.13 2.09
CA SER A 158 -5.11 -6.84 2.15
C SER A 158 -4.77 -5.47 1.56
N GLU A 159 -5.39 -5.12 0.43
CA GLU A 159 -5.27 -3.79 -0.19
C GLU A 159 -5.82 -2.68 0.72
N LEU A 160 -6.98 -2.90 1.34
CA LEU A 160 -7.60 -1.97 2.30
C LEU A 160 -6.68 -1.70 3.49
N ALA A 161 -6.14 -2.76 4.11
CA ALA A 161 -5.24 -2.64 5.25
C ALA A 161 -3.95 -1.88 4.91
N THR A 162 -3.37 -2.18 3.76
CA THR A 162 -2.18 -1.48 3.24
C THR A 162 -2.49 0.00 2.96
N ALA A 163 -3.64 0.29 2.36
CA ALA A 163 -4.04 1.66 2.04
C ALA A 163 -4.25 2.50 3.30
N HIS A 164 -4.80 1.93 4.37
CA HIS A 164 -4.88 2.62 5.67
C HIS A 164 -3.50 2.87 6.29
N LEU A 165 -2.59 1.89 6.23
CA LEU A 165 -1.23 2.05 6.74
C LEU A 165 -0.48 3.17 6.01
N TYR A 166 -0.56 3.22 4.68
CA TYR A 166 0.10 4.28 3.93
C TYR A 166 -0.65 5.62 4.01
N SER A 167 -1.97 5.61 4.24
CA SER A 167 -2.68 6.83 4.64
C SER A 167 -2.11 7.42 5.94
N TYR A 168 -1.77 6.57 6.93
CA TYR A 168 -1.10 7.01 8.16
C TYR A 168 0.25 7.70 7.87
N VAL A 169 1.10 7.08 7.04
CA VAL A 169 2.42 7.65 6.66
C VAL A 169 2.29 9.04 6.06
N PHE A 170 1.37 9.22 5.12
CA PHE A 170 1.19 10.51 4.46
C PHE A 170 0.38 11.50 5.29
N ALA A 171 -0.49 11.04 6.18
CA ALA A 171 -1.17 11.90 7.15
C ALA A 171 -0.17 12.53 8.13
N GLU A 172 0.80 11.77 8.66
CA GLU A 172 1.84 12.34 9.54
C GLU A 172 2.70 13.41 8.84
N GLN A 173 2.92 13.26 7.53
CA GLN A 173 3.70 14.23 6.74
C GLN A 173 2.88 15.44 6.30
N ALA A 174 1.58 15.26 6.03
CA ALA A 174 0.75 16.26 5.38
C ALA A 174 -0.24 16.98 6.32
N LEU A 175 -0.58 16.38 7.47
CA LEU A 175 -1.69 16.79 8.33
C LEU A 175 -1.29 16.69 9.82
N ALA A 176 -2.04 17.39 10.68
CA ALA A 176 -1.81 17.35 12.14
C ALA A 176 -2.08 15.95 12.74
N SER A 177 -1.56 15.71 13.95
CA SER A 177 -1.39 14.38 14.56
C SER A 177 -2.65 13.54 14.85
N THR A 178 -3.87 14.10 14.78
CA THR A 178 -5.09 13.38 15.14
C THR A 178 -5.59 12.43 14.05
N GLU A 179 -5.49 12.83 12.78
CA GLU A 179 -5.92 11.98 11.65
C GLU A 179 -4.98 10.78 11.42
N SER A 180 -3.69 10.96 11.75
CA SER A 180 -2.71 9.88 11.61
C SER A 180 -3.06 8.71 12.53
N ARG A 181 -3.42 8.98 13.80
CA ARG A 181 -3.85 7.92 14.73
C ARG A 181 -5.06 7.16 14.20
N GLU A 182 -6.08 7.84 13.69
CA GLU A 182 -7.27 7.18 13.13
C GLU A 182 -6.91 6.25 11.96
N CYS A 183 -6.00 6.68 11.08
CA CYS A 183 -5.51 5.83 9.99
C CYS A 183 -4.80 4.58 10.51
N LEU A 184 -4.01 4.71 11.58
CA LEU A 184 -3.32 3.60 12.22
C LEU A 184 -4.29 2.60 12.86
N GLU A 185 -5.33 3.10 13.53
CA GLU A 185 -6.41 2.28 14.12
C GLU A 185 -7.19 1.51 13.05
N LYS A 186 -7.50 2.15 11.91
CA LYS A 186 -8.13 1.49 10.76
C LYS A 186 -7.22 0.42 10.15
N ALA A 187 -5.92 0.70 10.02
CA ALA A 187 -4.94 -0.27 9.52
C ALA A 187 -4.86 -1.50 10.44
N ALA A 188 -4.76 -1.30 11.75
CA ALA A 188 -4.69 -2.39 12.74
C ALA A 188 -5.89 -3.33 12.65
N ARG A 189 -7.11 -2.77 12.60
CA ARG A 189 -8.36 -3.53 12.48
C ARG A 189 -8.44 -4.27 11.14
N ALA A 190 -8.08 -3.61 10.03
CA ALA A 190 -8.11 -4.22 8.71
C ALA A 190 -7.11 -5.38 8.59
N TYR A 191 -5.87 -5.24 9.09
CA TYR A 191 -4.91 -6.35 9.11
C TYR A 191 -5.35 -7.51 10.01
N ALA A 192 -5.95 -7.24 11.17
CA ALA A 192 -6.52 -8.28 12.02
C ALA A 192 -7.62 -9.05 11.27
N GLN A 193 -8.48 -8.34 10.53
CA GLN A 193 -9.52 -8.96 9.70
C GLN A 193 -8.92 -9.77 8.55
N VAL A 194 -7.87 -9.28 7.87
CA VAL A 194 -7.14 -10.02 6.82
C VAL A 194 -6.62 -11.37 7.34
N PHE A 195 -6.10 -11.38 8.57
CA PHE A 195 -5.65 -12.61 9.21
C PHE A 195 -6.82 -13.56 9.51
N GLN A 196 -7.94 -13.04 10.04
CA GLN A 196 -9.12 -13.84 10.40
C GLN A 196 -9.85 -14.43 9.18
N THR A 197 -9.93 -13.68 8.07
CA THR A 197 -10.62 -14.12 6.86
C THR A 197 -9.75 -14.97 5.93
N GLY A 198 -8.42 -14.97 6.15
CA GLY A 198 -7.48 -15.64 5.25
C GLY A 198 -7.24 -14.91 3.93
N ASP A 199 -7.63 -13.63 3.81
CA ASP A 199 -7.45 -12.84 2.57
C ASP A 199 -6.01 -12.33 2.38
N HIS A 200 -5.03 -13.24 2.48
CA HIS A 200 -3.60 -12.98 2.35
C HIS A 200 -2.89 -14.08 1.56
N GLU A 201 -1.71 -13.76 1.03
CA GLU A 201 -0.85 -14.79 0.42
C GLU A 201 -0.21 -15.66 1.53
N PRO A 202 -0.28 -17.00 1.45
CA PRO A 202 0.24 -17.87 2.51
C PRO A 202 1.71 -17.63 2.87
N LYS A 203 2.54 -17.26 1.89
CA LYS A 203 3.97 -16.97 2.07
C LYS A 203 4.26 -15.71 2.90
N ASN A 204 3.26 -14.86 3.15
CA ASN A 204 3.42 -13.59 3.86
C ASN A 204 2.74 -13.62 5.25
N VAL A 205 2.31 -14.79 5.74
CA VAL A 205 1.56 -14.89 7.00
C VAL A 205 2.36 -14.43 8.22
N ASP A 206 3.67 -14.61 8.20
CA ASP A 206 4.60 -14.14 9.24
C ASP A 206 4.70 -12.61 9.26
N GLN A 207 4.83 -11.97 8.10
CA GLN A 207 4.82 -10.51 7.98
C GLN A 207 3.46 -9.94 8.40
N LEU A 208 2.36 -10.58 8.01
CA LEU A 208 1.02 -10.19 8.41
C LEU A 208 0.86 -10.22 9.93
N LEU A 209 1.23 -11.33 10.58
CA LEU A 209 1.17 -11.46 12.04
C LEU A 209 2.05 -10.41 12.73
N TYR A 210 3.26 -10.19 12.23
CA TYR A 210 4.14 -9.14 12.72
C TYR A 210 3.48 -7.76 12.64
N LEU A 211 2.91 -7.40 11.48
CA LEU A 211 2.23 -6.13 11.28
C LEU A 211 1.04 -5.95 12.23
N VAL A 212 0.21 -6.98 12.39
CA VAL A 212 -0.92 -6.93 13.33
C VAL A 212 -0.40 -6.63 14.73
N ILE A 213 0.60 -7.39 15.22
CA ILE A 213 1.16 -7.20 16.57
C ILE A 213 1.76 -5.79 16.71
N ALA A 214 2.62 -5.38 15.77
CA ALA A 214 3.31 -4.10 15.81
C ALA A 214 2.33 -2.92 15.86
N LEU A 215 1.26 -2.95 15.06
CA LEU A 215 0.23 -1.92 15.05
C LEU A 215 -0.55 -1.86 16.36
N HIS A 216 -0.95 -3.01 16.92
CA HIS A 216 -1.67 -3.04 18.20
C HIS A 216 -0.78 -2.52 19.34
N LEU A 217 0.51 -2.87 19.36
CA LEU A 217 1.46 -2.37 20.35
C LEU A 217 1.67 -0.85 20.24
N ARG A 218 1.82 -0.32 19.02
CA ARG A 218 1.92 1.13 18.80
C ARG A 218 0.66 1.90 19.23
N LEU A 219 -0.51 1.26 19.16
CA LEU A 219 -1.77 1.85 19.61
C LEU A 219 -2.02 1.73 21.12
N GLY A 220 -1.18 0.97 21.83
CA GLY A 220 -1.34 0.65 23.26
C GLY A 220 -2.33 -0.50 23.52
N TRP A 221 -2.78 -1.21 22.49
CA TRP A 221 -3.78 -2.28 22.56
C TRP A 221 -3.15 -3.64 22.88
N ARG A 222 -2.43 -3.72 24.00
CA ARG A 222 -1.67 -4.91 24.41
C ARG A 222 -2.53 -6.16 24.55
N GLU A 223 -3.70 -6.04 25.15
CA GLU A 223 -4.62 -7.17 25.33
C GLU A 223 -5.12 -7.72 23.99
N GLU A 224 -5.38 -6.84 23.03
CA GLU A 224 -5.80 -7.21 21.68
C GLU A 224 -4.65 -7.83 20.85
N ALA A 225 -3.38 -7.49 21.16
CA ALA A 225 -2.21 -8.08 20.51
C ALA A 225 -1.95 -9.54 20.95
N LYS A 226 -2.35 -9.95 22.16
CA LYS A 226 -2.02 -11.26 22.75
C LYS A 226 -2.41 -12.47 21.88
N PRO A 227 -3.63 -12.55 21.31
CA PRO A 227 -4.00 -13.69 20.47
C PRO A 227 -3.10 -13.85 19.23
N PHE A 228 -2.69 -12.73 18.64
CA PHE A 228 -1.80 -12.73 17.47
C PHE A 228 -0.36 -13.09 17.86
N LEU A 229 0.10 -12.70 19.05
CA LEU A 229 1.39 -13.11 19.58
C LEU A 229 1.47 -14.63 19.76
N ILE A 230 0.43 -15.25 20.33
CA ILE A 230 0.34 -16.72 20.46
C ILE A 230 0.37 -17.39 19.08
N ALA A 231 -0.34 -16.84 18.10
CA ALA A 231 -0.33 -17.36 16.73
C ALA A 231 1.07 -17.24 16.09
N PHE A 232 1.76 -16.11 16.30
CA PHE A 232 3.13 -15.87 15.83
C PHE A 232 4.12 -16.85 16.46
N GLU A 233 4.04 -17.10 17.76
CA GLU A 233 4.92 -18.07 18.45
C GLU A 233 4.76 -19.49 17.91
N ARG A 234 3.51 -19.93 17.71
CA ARG A 234 3.21 -21.23 17.10
C ARG A 234 3.76 -21.36 15.69
N LEU A 235 3.64 -20.30 14.87
CA LEU A 235 4.22 -20.27 13.53
C LEU A 235 5.75 -20.34 13.60
N ARG A 236 6.36 -19.58 14.51
CA ARG A 236 7.82 -19.55 14.70
C ARG A 236 8.38 -20.90 15.06
N GLU A 237 7.74 -21.65 15.95
CA GLU A 237 8.17 -23.00 16.32
C GLU A 237 8.18 -23.94 15.11
N LYS A 238 7.12 -23.88 14.28
CA LYS A 238 7.03 -24.66 13.04
C LYS A 238 8.15 -24.29 12.06
N VAL A 239 8.36 -23.00 11.82
CA VAL A 239 9.38 -22.53 10.86
C VAL A 239 10.80 -22.80 11.38
N ARG A 240 11.04 -22.65 12.69
CA ARG A 240 12.34 -22.93 13.31
C ARG A 240 12.75 -24.39 13.12
N ALA A 241 11.81 -25.33 13.16
CA ALA A 241 12.07 -26.74 12.90
C ALA A 241 12.49 -27.01 11.44
N LEU A 242 12.08 -26.16 10.50
CA LEU A 242 12.40 -26.26 9.07
C LEU A 242 13.68 -25.51 8.69
N GLY A 243 14.05 -24.46 9.42
CA GLY A 243 15.22 -23.63 9.15
C GLY A 243 15.03 -22.68 7.94
N GLY A 244 16.14 -22.09 7.47
CA GLY A 244 16.16 -21.27 6.24
C GLY A 244 15.86 -19.77 6.44
N GLU A 245 15.58 -19.08 5.33
CA GLU A 245 15.35 -17.64 5.27
C GLU A 245 14.13 -17.20 6.10
N ASP A 246 13.08 -18.00 6.10
CA ASP A 246 11.87 -17.73 6.89
C ASP A 246 12.17 -17.72 8.40
N ALA A 247 13.04 -18.63 8.87
CA ALA A 247 13.47 -18.67 10.27
C ALA A 247 14.37 -17.48 10.63
N ALA A 248 15.13 -16.94 9.68
CA ALA A 248 15.88 -15.70 9.88
C ALA A 248 14.93 -14.49 9.96
N ARG A 249 13.97 -14.39 9.04
CA ARG A 249 12.99 -13.30 9.00
C ARG A 249 12.12 -13.25 10.26
N MET A 250 11.64 -14.40 10.74
CA MET A 250 10.87 -14.48 11.99
C MET A 250 11.67 -14.06 13.24
N ARG A 251 12.99 -14.26 13.26
CA ARG A 251 13.85 -13.76 14.35
C ARG A 251 13.89 -12.23 14.36
N VAL A 252 14.07 -11.61 13.19
CA VAL A 252 14.01 -10.14 13.07
C VAL A 252 12.68 -9.60 13.57
N TYR A 253 11.56 -10.23 13.21
CA TYR A 253 10.24 -9.83 13.71
C TYR A 253 10.08 -10.01 15.22
N GLN A 254 10.63 -11.08 15.79
CA GLN A 254 10.61 -11.31 17.23
C GLN A 254 11.36 -10.21 17.99
N ASP A 255 12.54 -9.82 17.52
CA ASP A 255 13.37 -8.81 18.17
C ASP A 255 12.60 -7.47 18.17
N ARG A 256 12.05 -7.07 17.02
CA ARG A 256 11.23 -5.86 16.88
C ARG A 256 9.97 -5.88 17.74
N ILE A 257 9.27 -7.01 17.83
CA ILE A 257 8.11 -7.16 18.73
C ILE A 257 8.55 -6.95 20.18
N SER A 258 9.70 -7.49 20.57
CA SER A 258 10.21 -7.37 21.94
C SER A 258 10.53 -5.91 22.29
N ASP A 259 11.14 -5.18 21.35
CA ASP A 259 11.43 -3.75 21.51
C ASP A 259 10.14 -2.92 21.66
N LEU A 260 9.16 -3.13 20.76
CA LEU A 260 7.85 -2.46 20.83
C LEU A 260 7.09 -2.79 22.13
N TRP A 261 7.23 -4.02 22.62
CA TRP A 261 6.64 -4.43 23.89
C TRP A 261 7.27 -3.70 25.07
N GLN A 262 8.59 -3.50 25.08
CA GLN A 262 9.25 -2.76 26.16
C GLN A 262 8.88 -1.27 26.15
N MET A 263 8.81 -0.65 24.97
CA MET A 263 8.48 0.77 24.82
C MET A 263 7.03 1.14 25.20
N SER A 264 6.13 0.15 25.22
CA SER A 264 4.72 0.36 25.57
C SER A 264 4.43 0.19 27.07
N SER A 265 5.46 -0.08 27.90
CA SER A 265 5.37 -0.30 29.35
C SER A 265 5.59 1.00 30.12
#